data_AF-A0AAQ0Q6C7-F1
#
_entry.id   AF-A0AAQ0Q6C7-F1
#
_cell.length_a   1.000
_cell.length_b   1.000
_cell.length_c   1.000
_cell.angle_alpha   90.00
_cell.angle_beta   90.00
_cell.angle_gamma   90.00
#
_symmetry.space_group_name_H-M   'P 1'
#
loop_
_entity.id
_entity.type
_entity.pdbx_description
1 polymer ?
#
loop_
_entity_poly.entity_id
_entity_poly.type
_entity_poly.pdbx_seq_one_letter_code
_entity_poly.pdbx_strand_id
1 'polypeptide(L)' 'MKSSENFIEAIRNYLDSRAESDNLFAIRYADPSKSVEECCQYILNEVKRQGVSVMTNDEVYSLATHYYPKYNIIPSWKI' A
#
# COMPACT_ATOMS: atom_id res chain seq x y z
N MET A 1 10.85 11.41 4.87
CA MET A 1 10.83 10.78 6.21
C MET A 1 10.85 9.29 5.95
N LYS A 2 11.88 8.58 6.40
CA LYS A 2 11.93 7.12 6.24
C LYS A 2 10.98 6.47 7.24
N SER A 3 10.24 5.46 6.81
CA SER A 3 9.41 4.63 7.68
C SER A 3 10.27 3.85 8.68
N SER A 4 9.77 3.62 9.89
CA SER A 4 10.42 2.71 10.84
C SER A 4 10.30 1.26 10.37
N GLU A 5 11.25 0.42 10.76
CA GLU A 5 11.22 -1.02 10.45
C GLU A 5 9.96 -1.69 11.00
N ASN A 6 9.58 -1.38 12.23
CA ASN A 6 8.34 -1.88 12.85
C ASN A 6 7.09 -1.50 12.03
N PHE A 7 7.04 -0.30 11.45
CA PHE A 7 5.92 0.10 10.62
C PHE A 7 5.90 -0.66 9.29
N ILE A 8 7.06 -0.83 8.65
CA ILE A 8 7.19 -1.61 7.41
C ILE A 8 6.74 -3.05 7.64
N GLU A 9 7.18 -3.68 8.74
CA GLU A 9 6.80 -5.05 9.08
C GLU A 9 5.31 -5.20 9.37
N ALA A 10 4.71 -4.25 10.10
CA ALA A 10 3.27 -4.25 10.37
C ALA A 10 2.44 -4.15 9.08
N ILE A 11 2.85 -3.31 8.13
CA ILE A 11 2.20 -3.18 6.83
C ILE A 11 2.41 -4.46 6.00
N ARG A 12 3.61 -5.03 5.99
CA ARG A 12 3.91 -6.30 5.30
C ARG A 12 2.99 -7.42 5.79
N ASN A 13 2.92 -7.64 7.10
CA ASN A 13 2.09 -8.71 7.68
C ASN A 13 0.60 -8.58 7.30
N TYR A 14 0.09 -7.34 7.26
CA TYR A 14 -1.27 -7.09 6.80
C TYR A 14 -1.45 -7.43 5.31
N LEU A 15 -0.52 -6.99 4.45
CA LEU A 15 -0.58 -7.23 3.00
C LEU A 15 -0.42 -8.72 2.67
N ASP A 16 0.44 -9.43 3.40
CA ASP A 16 0.64 -10.88 3.27
C ASP A 16 -0.66 -11.64 3.63
N SER A 17 -1.28 -11.33 4.77
CA SER A 17 -2.56 -11.92 5.17
C SER A 17 -3.70 -11.59 4.17
N ARG A 18 -3.67 -10.38 3.58
CA ARG A 18 -4.60 -10.02 2.52
C ARG A 18 -4.36 -10.84 1.25
N ALA A 19 -3.10 -11.08 0.88
CA ALA A 19 -2.74 -11.89 -0.28
C ALA A 19 -3.14 -13.36 -0.10
N GLU A 20 -3.06 -13.90 1.12
CA GLU A 20 -3.52 -15.26 1.43
C GLU A 20 -5.04 -15.45 1.21
N SER A 21 -5.83 -14.39 1.39
CA SER A 21 -7.30 -14.44 1.29
C SER A 21 -7.87 -13.92 -0.03
N ASP A 22 -7.11 -13.12 -0.79
CA ASP A 22 -7.55 -12.46 -2.02
C ASP A 22 -6.54 -12.73 -3.15
N ASN A 23 -6.78 -13.77 -3.95
CA ASN A 23 -5.89 -14.16 -5.05
C ASN A 23 -5.64 -13.04 -6.06
N LEU A 24 -6.63 -12.18 -6.32
CA LEU A 24 -6.45 -11.03 -7.21
C LEU A 24 -5.55 -9.97 -6.57
N PHE A 25 -5.58 -9.82 -5.25
CA PHE A 25 -4.63 -9.01 -4.51
C PHE A 25 -3.22 -9.60 -4.55
N ALA A 26 -3.07 -10.91 -4.32
CA ALA A 26 -1.77 -11.59 -4.38
C ALA A 26 -1.03 -11.33 -5.69
N ILE A 27 -1.73 -11.41 -6.83
CA ILE A 27 -1.16 -11.12 -8.15
C ILE A 27 -0.62 -9.67 -8.23
N ARG A 28 -1.34 -8.70 -7.68
CA ARG A 28 -0.95 -7.28 -7.69
C ARG A 28 0.18 -6.98 -6.71
N TYR A 29 0.16 -7.65 -5.57
CA TYR A 29 1.16 -7.51 -4.52
C TYR A 29 2.52 -8.10 -4.94
N ALA A 30 2.51 -9.13 -5.79
CA ALA A 30 3.71 -9.72 -6.39
C ALA A 30 4.37 -8.85 -7.49
N ASP A 31 3.85 -7.64 -7.77
CA ASP A 31 4.44 -6.73 -8.76
C ASP A 31 5.84 -6.28 -8.33
N PRO A 32 6.91 -6.67 -9.05
CA PRO A 32 8.28 -6.37 -8.66
C PRO A 32 8.62 -4.87 -8.78
N SER A 33 7.78 -4.07 -9.45
CA SER A 33 7.94 -2.62 -9.53
C SER A 33 7.42 -1.87 -8.29
N LYS A 34 6.80 -2.58 -7.34
CA LYS A 34 6.24 -2.03 -6.11
C LYS A 34 6.90 -2.65 -4.89
N SER A 35 7.32 -1.81 -3.95
CA SER A 35 7.83 -2.27 -2.65
C SER A 35 6.93 -1.88 -1.48
N VAL A 36 7.02 -2.65 -0.39
CA VAL A 36 6.31 -2.32 0.87
C VAL A 36 6.85 -1.03 1.47
N GLU A 37 8.14 -0.75 1.29
CA GLU A 37 8.80 0.48 1.72
C GLU A 37 8.19 1.71 1.04
N GLU A 38 7.97 1.65 -0.28
CA GLU A 38 7.29 2.72 -1.03
C GLU A 38 5.82 2.82 -0.66
N CYS A 39 5.13 1.70 -0.41
CA CYS A 39 3.78 1.69 0.14
C CYS A 39 3.71 2.46 1.47
N CYS A 40 4.66 2.22 2.38
CA CYS A 40 4.74 2.94 3.64
C CYS A 40 5.02 4.43 3.42
N GLN A 41 5.90 4.77 2.48
CA GLN A 41 6.18 6.16 2.11
C GLN A 41 4.94 6.87 1.55
N TYR A 42 4.14 6.17 0.74
CA TYR A 42 2.86 6.63 0.23
C TYR A 42 1.88 6.94 1.37
N ILE A 43 1.72 6.03 2.33
CA ILE A 43 0.85 6.24 3.51
C ILE A 43 1.28 7.50 4.29
N LEU A 44 2.58 7.67 4.54
CA LEU A 44 3.10 8.86 5.23
C LEU A 44 2.85 10.16 4.47
N ASN A 45 2.91 10.12 3.14
CA ASN A 45 2.59 11.28 2.31
C ASN A 45 1.09 11.60 2.33
N GLU A 46 0.24 10.57 2.38
CA GLU A 46 -1.21 10.73 2.51
C GLU A 46 -1.62 11.34 3.84
N VAL A 47 -1.03 10.91 4.95
CA VAL A 47 -1.21 11.52 6.28
C VAL A 47 -0.89 13.02 6.23
N LYS A 48 0.25 13.39 5.63
CA LYS A 48 0.65 14.79 5.46
C LYS A 48 -0.31 15.56 4.57
N ARG A 49 -0.74 14.97 3.46
CA ARG A 49 -1.66 15.59 2.49
C ARG A 49 -3.01 15.91 3.13
N GLN A 50 -3.51 15.00 3.97
CA GLN A 50 -4.79 15.17 4.67
C GLN A 50 -4.69 16.12 5.88
N GLY A 51 -3.48 16.49 6.30
CA GLY A 51 -3.27 17.39 7.44
C GLY A 51 -3.62 16.76 8.79
N VAL A 52 -3.67 15.43 8.87
CA VAL A 52 -3.97 14.68 10.09
C VAL A 52 -2.68 14.24 10.78
N SER A 53 -2.68 14.22 12.12
CA SER A 53 -1.55 13.73 12.92
C SER A 53 -1.66 12.24 13.26
N VAL A 54 -2.85 11.66 13.13
CA VAL A 54 -3.18 10.29 13.52
C VAL A 54 -4.16 9.69 12.51
N MET A 55 -4.04 8.38 12.29
CA MET A 55 -4.98 7.56 11.52
C MET A 55 -5.26 6.28 12.30
N THR A 56 -6.44 5.71 12.07
CA THR A 56 -6.80 4.37 12.55
C THR A 56 -6.08 3.29 11.74
N ASN A 57 -6.02 2.07 12.29
CA ASN A 57 -5.47 0.92 11.56
C ASN A 57 -6.20 0.69 10.24
N ASP A 58 -7.53 0.81 10.21
CA ASP A 58 -8.33 0.59 9.01
C ASP A 58 -8.03 1.62 7.91
N GLU A 59 -7.83 2.89 8.27
CA GLU A 59 -7.44 3.93 7.31
C GLU A 59 -6.05 3.65 6.72
N VAL A 60 -5.08 3.28 7.58
CA VAL A 60 -3.72 2.92 7.18
C VAL A 60 -3.74 1.70 6.24
N TYR A 61 -4.49 0.66 6.59
CA TYR A 61 -4.63 -0.55 5.79
C TYR A 61 -5.38 -0.31 4.48
N SER A 62 -6.41 0.55 4.49
CA SER A 62 -7.09 0.98 3.26
C SER A 62 -6.11 1.69 2.31
N LEU A 63 -5.26 2.57 2.82
CA LEU A 63 -4.23 3.22 2.00
C LEU A 63 -3.20 2.21 1.49
N ALA A 64 -2.80 1.24 2.31
CA ALA A 64 -1.89 0.17 1.91
C ALA A 64 -2.45 -0.66 0.75
N THR A 65 -3.72 -1.07 0.82
CA THR A 65 -4.36 -1.81 -0.28
C THR A 65 -4.54 -0.96 -1.54
N HIS A 66 -4.80 0.35 -1.41
CA HIS A 66 -4.92 1.26 -2.55
C HIS A 66 -3.61 1.43 -3.32
N TYR A 67 -2.45 1.30 -2.66
CA TYR A 67 -1.16 1.32 -3.34
C TYR A 67 -1.00 0.19 -4.37
N TYR A 68 -1.76 -0.92 -4.21
CA TYR A 68 -1.84 -2.06 -5.12
C TYR A 68 -3.21 -2.10 -5.83
N PRO A 69 -3.49 -1.21 -6.78
CA PRO A 69 -4.83 -1.00 -7.35
C PRO A 69 -5.34 -2.21 -8.13
N LYS A 70 -6.66 -2.45 -8.10
CA LYS A 70 -7.33 -3.57 -8.79
C LYS A 70 -7.12 -3.61 -10.31
N TYR A 71 -6.87 -2.46 -10.92
CA TYR A 71 -6.61 -2.33 -12.35
C TYR A 71 -5.21 -1.77 -12.54
N ASN A 72 -4.39 -2.47 -13.31
CA ASN A 72 -3.22 -1.89 -13.93
C ASN A 72 -3.79 -0.90 -14.97
N ILE A 73 -4.04 0.34 -14.56
CA ILE A 73 -4.42 1.41 -15.48
C ILE A 73 -3.25 1.56 -16.45
N ILE A 74 -3.32 0.84 -17.57
CA ILE A 74 -2.65 1.23 -18.80
C ILE A 74 -3.10 2.66 -19.03
N PRO A 75 -2.23 3.66 -18.88
CA PRO A 75 -2.65 5.02 -19.12
C PRO A 75 -3.05 5.10 -20.59
N SER A 76 -4.16 5.77 -20.85
CA SER A 76 -4.85 5.80 -22.16
C SER A 76 -4.00 6.29 -23.34
N TRP A 77 -2.76 6.76 -23.08
CA TRP A 77 -1.78 7.14 -24.10
C TRP A 77 -0.98 5.95 -24.67
N LYS A 78 -1.19 4.72 -24.17
CA LYS A 78 -0.56 3.49 -24.70
C LYS A 78 -1.43 2.66 -25.66
N ILE A 79 -2.54 3.20 -26.16
CA ILE A 79 -3.35 2.61 -27.25
C ILE A 79 -3.20 3.47 -28.49
#